data_AF-A0A5N3XHC4-F1
#
_entry.id   AF-A0A5N3XHC4-F1
#
_cell.length_a   1.000
_cell.length_b   1.000
_cell.length_c   1.000
_cell.angle_alpha   90.00
_cell.angle_beta   90.00
_cell.angle_gamma   90.00
#
_symmetry.space_group_name_H-M   'P 1'
#
loop_
_entity.id
_entity.type
_entity.pdbx_description
1 polymer ?
#
loop_
_entity_poly.entity_id
_entity_poly.type
_entity_poly.pdbx_seq_one_letter_code
_entity_poly.pdbx_strand_id
1 'polypeptide(L)' 'MVSGTHILLSRGRFTQVIRNSLSCRVNFGMCVPIRCPVVMREIGTCFGAGVKCCRRW' A
#
# COMPACT_ATOMS: atom_id res chain seq x y z
N MET A 1 5.40 8.14 -21.26
CA MET A 1 5.61 7.84 -19.84
C MET A 1 5.56 6.32 -19.65
N VAL A 2 6.62 5.63 -20.06
CA VAL A 2 6.82 4.20 -19.78
C VAL A 2 7.96 4.14 -18.77
N SER A 3 7.67 3.64 -17.58
CA SER A 3 8.18 2.35 -17.11
C SER A 3 9.71 2.29 -17.11
N GLY A 4 10.30 2.84 -16.04
CA GLY A 4 11.73 2.72 -15.74
C GLY A 4 11.92 1.78 -14.55
N THR A 5 12.26 0.53 -14.84
CA THR A 5 12.76 -0.46 -13.90
C THR A 5 14.07 0.00 -13.28
N HIS A 6 14.03 0.63 -12.10
CA HIS A 6 15.21 0.78 -11.26
C HIS A 6 15.30 -0.41 -10.32
N ILE A 7 15.98 -1.46 -10.78
CA ILE A 7 16.43 -2.59 -9.97
C ILE A 7 17.55 -2.05 -9.08
N LEU A 8 17.21 -1.65 -7.86
CA LEU A 8 18.18 -1.40 -6.80
C LEU A 8 18.19 -2.61 -5.86
N LEU A 9 19.22 -3.43 -5.98
CA LEU A 9 19.61 -4.41 -4.98
C LEU A 9 19.83 -3.67 -3.65
N SER A 10 18.92 -3.81 -2.70
CA SER A 10 19.16 -3.46 -1.31
C SER A 10 18.38 -4.41 -0.42
N ARG A 11 19.14 -5.23 0.29
CA ARG A 11 18.73 -6.16 1.34
C ARG A 11 18.25 -5.37 2.56
N GLY A 12 17.19 -4.62 2.37
CA GLY A 12 16.46 -3.86 3.38
C GLY A 12 14.99 -4.11 3.13
N ARG A 13 14.23 -4.41 4.18
CA ARG A 13 12.78 -4.62 4.13
C ARG A 13 12.14 -3.43 3.41
N PHE A 14 11.90 -3.57 2.10
CA PHE A 14 11.28 -2.55 1.26
C PHE A 14 9.81 -2.50 1.68
N THR A 15 9.52 -1.78 2.77
CA THR A 15 8.17 -1.33 3.05
C THR A 15 7.85 -0.29 1.99
N GLN A 16 7.62 -0.76 0.77
CA GLN A 16 7.02 0.00 -0.31
C GLN A 16 5.67 0.41 0.23
N VAL A 17 5.61 1.57 0.87
CA VAL A 17 4.36 2.08 1.43
C VAL A 17 3.42 2.16 0.24
N ILE A 18 2.38 1.34 0.25
CA ILE A 18 1.38 1.34 -0.81
C ILE A 18 0.85 2.77 -0.86
N ARG A 19 0.83 3.39 -2.04
CA ARG A 19 0.37 4.79 -2.20
C ARG A 19 -0.75 4.93 -3.23
N ASN A 20 -1.15 3.83 -3.85
CA ASN A 20 -2.14 3.81 -4.89
C ASN A 20 -3.14 2.66 -4.69
N SER A 21 -4.39 2.90 -5.06
CA SER A 21 -5.49 1.94 -4.98
C SER A 21 -5.21 0.63 -5.72
N LEU A 22 -4.55 0.70 -6.87
CA LEU A 22 -4.18 -0.50 -7.65
C LEU A 22 -3.20 -1.40 -6.88
N SER A 23 -2.14 -0.82 -6.33
CA SER A 23 -1.17 -1.56 -5.51
C SER A 23 -1.80 -2.12 -4.24
N CYS A 24 -2.76 -1.40 -3.65
CA CYS A 24 -3.53 -1.88 -2.50
C CYS A 24 -4.30 -3.15 -2.83
N ARG A 25 -5.02 -3.13 -3.96
CA ARG A 25 -5.80 -4.29 -4.45
C ARG A 25 -4.90 -5.49 -4.75
N VAL A 26 -3.76 -5.27 -5.41
CA VAL A 26 -2.78 -6.33 -5.72
C VAL A 26 -2.19 -6.97 -4.45
N ASN A 27 -2.10 -6.20 -3.37
CA ASN A 27 -1.66 -6.71 -2.06
C ASN A 27 -2.79 -7.33 -1.23
N PHE A 28 -3.95 -7.62 -1.83
CA PHE A 28 -5.16 -8.10 -1.13
C PHE A 28 -5.64 -7.17 -0.02
N GLY A 29 -5.37 -5.87 -0.16
CA GLY A 29 -5.88 -4.82 0.70
C GLY A 29 -7.14 -4.18 0.13
N MET A 30 -7.83 -3.43 0.99
CA MET A 30 -8.97 -2.58 0.64
C MET A 30 -8.71 -1.13 1.07
N CYS A 31 -9.25 -0.20 0.31
CA CYS A 31 -9.13 1.23 0.59
C CYS A 31 -10.23 1.65 1.58
N VAL A 32 -9.84 2.11 2.76
CA VAL A 32 -10.75 2.54 3.83
C VAL A 32 -10.49 4.01 4.15
N PRO A 33 -11.52 4.87 4.16
CA PRO A 33 -11.35 6.25 4.59
C PRO A 33 -11.05 6.31 6.09
N ILE A 34 -10.28 7.31 6.53
CA ILE A 34 -10.01 7.66 7.94
C ILE A 34 -9.08 6.65 8.64
N ARG A 35 -9.55 5.43 8.96
CA ARG A 35 -8.78 4.42 9.71
C ARG A 35 -9.14 2.99 9.30
N CYS A 36 -8.16 2.08 9.42
CA CYS A 36 -8.41 0.65 9.24
C CYS A 36 -9.25 0.08 10.39
N PRO A 37 -10.13 -0.90 10.11
CA PRO A 37 -10.81 -1.68 11.15
C PRO A 37 -9.80 -2.34 12.09
N VAL A 38 -10.18 -2.57 13.36
CA VAL A 38 -9.31 -3.16 14.39
C VAL A 38 -8.72 -4.53 13.98
N VAL A 39 -9.48 -5.31 13.19
CA VAL A 39 -9.06 -6.62 12.68
C VAL A 39 -8.18 -6.55 11.42
N MET A 40 -7.83 -5.35 10.96
CA MET A 40 -7.05 -5.13 9.76
C MET A 40 -5.80 -4.28 10.06
N ARG A 41 -4.74 -4.54 9.32
CA ARG A 41 -3.48 -3.79 9.41
C ARG A 41 -3.40 -2.75 8.30
N GLU A 42 -3.00 -1.53 8.65
CA GLU A 42 -2.61 -0.53 7.67
C GLU A 42 -1.29 -0.93 6.99
N ILE A 43 -1.33 -1.03 5.67
CA ILE A 43 -0.18 -1.38 4.82
C ILE A 43 0.20 -0.23 3.86
N GLY A 44 -0.56 0.86 3.87
CA GLY A 44 -0.27 2.08 3.12
C GLY A 44 -1.50 2.96 2.95
N THR A 45 -1.60 3.62 1.80
CA THR A 45 -2.68 4.53 1.38
C THR A 45 -3.10 4.28 -0.07
N CYS A 46 -4.32 4.69 -0.42
CA CYS A 46 -4.88 4.52 -1.77
C CYS A 46 -4.99 5.82 -2.58
N PHE A 47 -5.36 6.92 -1.92
CA PHE A 47 -5.60 8.23 -2.54
C PHE A 47 -5.01 9.34 -1.65
N GLY A 48 -3.74 9.20 -1.27
CA GLY A 48 -3.09 10.10 -0.31
C GLY A 48 -3.47 9.81 1.15
N ALA A 49 -3.15 10.74 2.06
CA ALA A 49 -3.19 10.52 3.52
C ALA A 49 -4.61 10.24 4.09
N GLY A 50 -5.68 10.60 3.37
CA GLY A 50 -7.06 10.45 3.83
C GLY A 50 -7.65 9.03 3.65
N VAL A 51 -7.06 8.20 2.78
CA VAL A 51 -7.56 6.85 2.49
C VAL A 51 -6.45 5.84 2.74
N LYS A 52 -6.63 5.04 3.79
CA LYS A 52 -5.68 4.00 4.20
C LYS A 52 -5.90 2.73 3.36
N CYS A 53 -4.82 2.06 3.02
CA CYS A 53 -4.86 0.70 2.49
C CYS A 53 -4.77 -0.27 3.66
N CYS A 54 -5.83 -1.05 3.85
CA CYS A 54 -5.99 -1.95 4.98
C CYS A 54 -6.03 -3.39 4.49
N ARG A 55 -5.28 -4.29 5.13
CA ARG A 55 -5.27 -5.70 4.80
C ARG A 55 -5.63 -6.53 6.03
N ARG A 56 -6.51 -7.50 5.84
CA ARG A 56 -6.75 -8.56 6.82
C ARG A 56 -5.50 -9.45 6.82
N TRP A 57 -4.94 -9.70 8.01
CA TRP A 57 -3.69 -10.45 8.18
C TRP A 57 -3.64 -11.69 7.27
#